data_AF-A0A6G1DPP7-F1
#
_entry.id   AF-A0A6G1DPP7-F1
#
_cell.length_a   1.000
_cell.length_b   1.000
_cell.length_c   1.000
_cell.angle_alpha   90.00
_cell.angle_beta   90.00
_cell.angle_gamma   90.00
#
_symmetry.space_group_name_H-M   'P 1'
#
loop_
_entity.id
_entity.type
_entity.pdbx_description
1 polymer ?
#
loop_
_entity_poly.entity_id
_entity_poly.type
_entity_poly.pdbx_seq_one_letter_code
_entity_poly.pdbx_strand_id
1 'polypeptide(L)'
;MRTSLAVQLAWSCACLCAASLAAEAKTTHHHTWNITYQYKSLDRVRKLAVTINGESPGPTIHATQADTLIVTVHNMLETENTAIHWHGIRQVIHMHCLALAVAVIEQCNVALRPPCVVGTDWQPVG
;
A
#
# COMPACT_ATOMS: atom_id res chain seq x y z
N MET A 1 -31.58 -36.15 27.47
CA MET A 1 -30.17 -36.58 27.60
C MET A 1 -29.34 -35.35 27.95
N ARG A 2 -28.84 -35.24 29.18
CA ARG A 2 -28.01 -34.12 29.62
C ARG A 2 -26.56 -34.45 29.29
N THR A 3 -25.89 -33.64 28.48
CA THR A 3 -24.46 -33.79 28.24
C THR A 3 -23.68 -33.48 29.53
N SER A 4 -22.58 -34.20 29.77
CA SER A 4 -21.77 -34.02 30.97
C SER A 4 -21.11 -32.63 30.98
N LEU A 5 -20.95 -32.02 32.18
CA LEU A 5 -20.21 -30.77 32.35
C LEU A 5 -18.82 -30.82 31.69
N ALA A 6 -18.17 -31.98 31.68
CA ALA A 6 -16.87 -32.17 31.03
C ALA A 6 -16.95 -31.95 29.50
N VAL A 7 -18.05 -32.34 28.87
CA VAL A 7 -18.27 -32.17 27.42
C VAL A 7 -18.58 -30.71 27.09
N GLN A 8 -19.35 -30.02 27.94
CA GLN A 8 -19.64 -28.58 27.78
C GLN A 8 -18.38 -27.71 27.98
N LEU A 9 -17.54 -28.05 28.97
CA LEU A 9 -16.26 -27.38 29.22
C LEU A 9 -15.26 -27.64 28.08
N ALA A 10 -15.20 -28.86 27.55
CA ALA A 10 -14.34 -29.17 26.42
C ALA A 10 -14.75 -28.41 25.15
N TRP A 11 -16.05 -28.32 24.86
CA TRP A 11 -16.54 -27.53 23.72
C TRP A 11 -16.30 -26.04 23.87
N SER A 12 -16.55 -25.48 25.06
CA SER A 12 -16.28 -24.05 25.30
C SER A 12 -14.79 -23.73 25.21
N CYS A 13 -13.90 -24.58 25.73
CA CYS A 13 -12.45 -24.43 25.59
C CYS A 13 -12.01 -24.53 24.13
N ALA A 14 -12.55 -25.49 23.37
CA ALA A 14 -12.25 -25.64 21.94
C ALA A 14 -12.72 -24.43 21.12
N CYS A 15 -13.89 -23.87 21.42
CA CYS A 15 -14.39 -22.65 20.76
C CYS A 15 -13.53 -21.42 21.10
N LEU A 16 -13.13 -21.25 22.36
CA LEU A 16 -12.24 -20.17 22.79
C LEU A 16 -10.85 -20.28 22.13
N CYS A 17 -10.30 -21.48 22.00
CA CYS A 17 -9.03 -21.72 21.31
C CYS A 17 -9.12 -21.50 19.78
N ALA A 18 -10.26 -21.83 19.16
CA ALA A 18 -10.45 -21.58 17.73
C ALA A 18 -10.56 -20.08 17.39
N ALA A 19 -11.15 -19.28 18.29
CA ALA A 19 -11.28 -17.85 18.12
C ALA A 19 -9.93 -17.10 18.24
N SER A 20 -9.01 -17.58 19.08
CA SER A 20 -7.67 -16.98 19.22
C SER A 20 -6.71 -17.32 18.07
N LEU A 21 -7.03 -18.32 17.25
CA LEU A 21 -6.24 -18.75 16.09
C LEU A 21 -6.67 -18.09 14.77
N ALA A 22 -7.69 -17.22 14.79
CA ALA A 22 -8.00 -16.36 13.65
C ALA A 22 -6.91 -15.30 13.51
N ALA A 23 -5.79 -15.68 12.88
CA ALA A 23 -4.73 -14.75 12.50
C ALA A 23 -5.33 -13.63 11.62
N GLU A 24 -4.94 -12.39 11.88
CA GLU A 24 -5.20 -11.28 10.95
C GLU A 24 -4.60 -11.65 9.60
N ALA A 25 -5.45 -11.77 8.58
CA ALA A 25 -5.01 -12.08 7.24
C ALA A 25 -4.25 -10.88 6.67
N LYS A 26 -2.91 -11.01 6.59
CA LYS A 26 -2.04 -10.09 5.86
C LYS A 26 -2.57 -9.95 4.42
N THR A 27 -3.06 -8.77 4.06
CA THR A 27 -3.62 -8.49 2.74
C THR A 27 -2.61 -7.73 1.89
N THR A 28 -2.53 -8.08 0.61
CA THR A 28 -1.72 -7.34 -0.36
C THR A 28 -2.63 -6.48 -1.23
N HIS A 29 -2.44 -5.16 -1.19
CA HIS A 29 -3.18 -4.20 -2.01
C HIS A 29 -2.37 -3.81 -3.23
N HIS A 30 -2.99 -3.93 -4.40
CA HIS A 30 -2.38 -3.54 -5.67
C HIS A 30 -3.02 -2.26 -6.20
N HIS A 31 -2.19 -1.27 -6.50
CA HIS A 31 -2.62 -0.03 -7.12
C HIS A 31 -1.80 0.26 -8.37
N THR A 32 -2.48 0.76 -9.41
CA THR A 32 -1.85 1.28 -10.62
C THR A 32 -2.12 2.77 -10.71
N TRP A 33 -1.05 3.56 -10.77
CA TRP A 33 -1.09 5.01 -10.76
C TRP A 33 -0.54 5.57 -12.05
N ASN A 34 -1.42 6.25 -12.78
CA ASN A 34 -1.13 6.94 -14.03
C ASN A 34 -0.94 8.43 -13.74
N ILE A 35 0.31 8.89 -13.76
CA ILE A 35 0.66 10.27 -13.48
C ILE A 35 0.59 11.08 -14.78
N THR A 36 -0.39 11.99 -14.85
CA THR A 36 -0.65 12.79 -16.06
C THR A 36 -0.91 14.25 -15.71
N TYR A 37 -0.70 15.12 -16.69
CA TYR A 37 -1.19 16.49 -16.65
C TYR A 37 -2.67 16.56 -16.99
N GLN A 38 -3.45 17.24 -16.16
CA GLN A 38 -4.83 17.61 -16.47
C GLN A 38 -5.13 19.04 -16.05
N TYR A 39 -5.99 19.70 -16.81
CA TYR A 39 -6.53 20.99 -16.39
C TYR A 39 -7.56 20.78 -15.27
N LYS A 40 -7.33 21.41 -14.12
CA LYS A 40 -8.23 21.41 -12.96
C LYS A 40 -8.47 22.84 -12.48
N SER A 41 -9.57 23.04 -11.77
CA SER A 41 -9.96 24.36 -11.20
C SER A 41 -10.12 24.28 -9.69
N LEU A 42 -9.08 23.79 -9.00
CA LEU A 42 -9.11 23.53 -7.55
C LEU A 42 -9.28 24.81 -6.72
N ASP A 43 -8.77 25.94 -7.21
CA ASP A 43 -8.86 27.28 -6.62
C ASP A 43 -9.79 28.21 -7.42
N ARG A 44 -10.76 27.63 -8.15
CA ARG A 44 -11.66 28.32 -9.10
C ARG A 44 -10.96 28.94 -10.31
N VAL A 45 -9.65 28.73 -10.49
CA VAL A 45 -8.91 29.13 -11.69
C VAL A 45 -8.42 27.87 -12.41
N ARG A 46 -8.68 27.78 -13.71
CA ARG A 46 -8.26 26.62 -14.51
C ARG A 46 -6.75 26.66 -14.72
N LYS A 47 -6.04 25.68 -14.16
CA LYS A 47 -4.58 25.53 -14.26
C LYS A 47 -4.20 24.09 -14.59
N LEU A 48 -3.02 23.91 -15.15
CA LEU A 48 -2.46 22.58 -15.35
C LEU A 48 -2.04 22.02 -13.99
N ALA A 49 -2.52 20.83 -13.65
CA ALA A 49 -2.21 20.14 -12.41
C ALA A 49 -1.70 18.73 -12.73
N VAL A 50 -0.77 18.24 -11.91
CA VAL A 50 -0.39 16.83 -11.91
C VAL A 50 -1.48 16.04 -11.20
N THR A 51 -1.92 14.96 -11.83
CA THR A 51 -3.00 14.09 -11.34
C THR A 51 -2.56 12.64 -11.30
N ILE A 52 -3.14 11.88 -10.39
CA ILE A 52 -3.00 10.41 -10.34
C ILE A 52 -4.34 9.85 -10.81
N ASN A 53 -4.33 9.09 -11.91
CA ASN A 53 -5.55 8.53 -12.52
C ASN A 53 -6.60 9.61 -12.87
N GLY A 54 -6.15 10.83 -13.17
CA GLY A 54 -7.02 11.96 -13.48
C GLY A 54 -7.62 12.69 -12.27
N GLU A 55 -7.26 12.29 -11.06
CA GLU A 55 -7.74 12.91 -9.82
C GLU A 55 -6.70 13.83 -9.18
N SER A 56 -7.18 14.92 -8.59
CA SER A 56 -6.42 15.82 -7.73
C SER A 56 -7.36 16.37 -6.65
N PRO A 57 -7.13 16.07 -5.35
CA PRO A 57 -6.09 15.19 -4.80
C PRO A 57 -6.11 13.77 -5.36
N GLY A 58 -4.99 13.05 -5.26
CA GLY A 58 -4.91 11.64 -5.70
C GLY A 58 -5.75 10.69 -4.84
N PRO A 59 -5.90 9.43 -5.25
CA PRO A 59 -6.72 8.45 -4.54
C PRO A 59 -6.15 8.13 -3.16
N THR A 60 -7.04 7.95 -2.18
CA THR A 60 -6.65 7.53 -0.83
C THR A 60 -6.44 6.02 -0.78
N ILE A 61 -5.34 5.56 -0.18
CA ILE A 61 -5.09 4.16 0.10
C ILE A 61 -5.54 3.86 1.53
N HIS A 62 -6.35 2.83 1.71
CA HIS A 62 -6.73 2.29 3.01
C HIS A 62 -6.07 0.93 3.19
N ALA A 63 -5.28 0.77 4.25
CA ALA A 63 -4.58 -0.46 4.58
C ALA A 63 -4.54 -0.63 6.10
N THR A 64 -4.48 -1.88 6.55
CA THR A 64 -4.27 -2.25 7.95
C THR A 64 -2.81 -2.54 8.24
N GLN A 65 -2.44 -2.57 9.53
CA GLN A 65 -1.07 -2.91 9.92
C GLN A 65 -0.67 -4.28 9.37
N ALA A 66 0.57 -4.40 8.92
CA ALA A 66 1.14 -5.59 8.29
C ALA A 66 0.63 -5.92 6.87
N ASP A 67 -0.31 -5.15 6.31
CA ASP A 67 -0.62 -5.24 4.88
C ASP A 67 0.58 -4.87 4.03
N THR A 68 0.63 -5.43 2.83
CA THR A 68 1.63 -5.07 1.81
C THR A 68 0.98 -4.19 0.76
N LEU A 69 1.55 -3.00 0.54
CA LEU A 69 1.15 -2.14 -0.57
C LEU A 69 2.08 -2.35 -1.76
N ILE A 70 1.50 -2.66 -2.91
CA ILE A 70 2.18 -2.71 -4.20
C ILE A 70 1.60 -1.61 -5.08
N VAL A 71 2.41 -0.57 -5.32
CA VAL A 71 2.01 0.55 -6.18
C VAL A 71 2.88 0.58 -7.42
N THR A 72 2.23 0.36 -8.55
CA THR A 72 2.80 0.46 -9.89
C THR A 72 2.59 1.87 -10.40
N VAL A 73 3.68 2.59 -10.64
CA VAL A 73 3.63 3.99 -11.10
C VAL A 73 4.02 4.09 -12.57
N HIS A 74 3.14 4.69 -13.36
CA HIS A 74 3.39 5.07 -14.75
C HIS A 74 3.53 6.59 -14.84
N ASN A 75 4.76 7.05 -15.09
CA ASN A 75 5.00 8.43 -15.44
C ASN A 75 4.61 8.67 -16.90
N MET A 76 3.57 9.49 -17.12
CA MET A 76 3.14 9.96 -18.44
C MET A 76 3.29 11.47 -18.57
N LEU A 77 4.12 12.09 -17.73
CA LEU A 77 4.59 13.45 -17.95
C LEU A 77 5.64 13.42 -19.07
N GLU A 78 5.56 14.37 -19.99
CA GLU A 78 6.37 14.35 -21.21
C GLU A 78 7.82 14.77 -20.96
N THR A 79 8.05 15.67 -20.00
CA THR A 79 9.37 16.31 -19.82
C THR A 79 9.94 16.16 -18.42
N GLU A 80 9.15 15.66 -17.47
CA GLU A 80 9.44 15.67 -16.05
C GLU A 80 9.68 14.26 -15.51
N ASN A 81 10.70 14.16 -14.65
CA ASN A 81 10.88 12.97 -13.83
C ASN A 81 9.94 13.05 -12.62
N THR A 82 9.42 11.90 -12.20
CA THR A 82 8.52 11.79 -11.04
C THR A 82 9.06 10.81 -10.01
N ALA A 83 8.87 11.13 -8.73
CA ALA A 83 9.12 10.23 -7.61
C ALA A 83 7.93 10.30 -6.62
N ILE A 84 7.62 9.18 -5.97
CA ILE A 84 6.58 9.10 -4.94
C ILE A 84 7.24 8.90 -3.58
N HIS A 85 6.84 9.70 -2.60
CA HIS A 85 7.28 9.59 -1.22
C HIS A 85 6.10 9.25 -0.31
N TRP A 86 6.27 8.19 0.48
CA TRP A 86 5.29 7.75 1.48
C TRP A 86 5.56 8.44 2.81
N HIS A 87 4.89 9.57 3.04
CA HIS A 87 5.06 10.31 4.28
C HIS A 87 4.55 9.49 5.48
N GLY A 88 5.38 9.32 6.50
CA GLY A 88 5.00 8.64 7.74
C GLY A 88 5.00 7.11 7.69
N ILE A 89 5.50 6.48 6.63
CA ILE A 89 5.66 5.02 6.55
C ILE A 89 7.10 4.61 6.83
N ARG A 90 7.31 3.67 7.76
CA ARG A 90 8.64 3.12 8.03
C ARG A 90 9.03 2.16 6.91
N GLN A 91 10.06 2.53 6.15
CA GLN A 91 10.62 1.67 5.10
C GLN A 91 11.60 0.67 5.72
N VAL A 92 11.19 -0.61 5.77
CA VAL A 92 12.06 -1.71 6.22
C VAL A 92 12.69 -2.35 4.99
N ILE A 93 13.98 -2.07 4.77
CA ILE A 93 14.78 -2.72 3.73
C ILE A 93 15.08 -4.16 4.14
N HIS A 94 14.44 -5.13 3.48
CA HIS A 94 14.87 -6.52 3.52
C HIS A 94 15.95 -6.75 2.45
N MET A 95 17.20 -6.89 2.88
CA MET A 95 18.35 -7.16 2.01
C MET A 95 18.28 -8.59 1.46
N HIS A 96 17.47 -8.82 0.44
CA HIS A 96 17.54 -10.03 -0.37
C HIS A 96 17.13 -9.78 -1.83
N CYS A 97 17.85 -8.89 -2.53
CA CYS A 97 18.01 -8.95 -3.98
C CYS A 97 19.01 -7.88 -4.46
N LEU A 98 19.85 -8.22 -5.43
CA LEU A 98 20.67 -7.29 -6.25
C LEU A 98 19.81 -6.31 -7.11
N ALA A 99 18.58 -6.02 -6.68
CA ALA A 99 17.62 -5.13 -7.33
C ALA A 99 17.00 -4.11 -6.36
N LEU A 100 17.56 -3.92 -5.17
CA LEU A 100 17.00 -3.04 -4.12
C LEU A 100 18.08 -2.20 -3.43
N ALA A 101 18.78 -1.39 -4.21
CA ALA A 101 19.09 -0.03 -3.79
C ALA A 101 17.82 0.75 -4.21
N VAL A 102 17.06 1.52 -3.43
CA VAL A 102 17.17 2.15 -2.11
C VAL A 102 15.74 2.43 -1.64
N ALA A 103 15.45 2.11 -0.38
CA ALA A 103 14.22 2.56 0.30
C ALA A 103 14.54 3.71 1.27
N VAL A 104 15.27 4.70 0.77
CA VAL A 104 15.40 6.06 1.29
C VAL A 104 15.68 6.97 0.09
N ILE A 105 14.67 7.25 -0.73
CA ILE A 105 14.79 8.08 -1.96
C ILE A 105 15.71 7.44 -3.03
N GLU A 106 15.21 6.48 -3.82
CA GLU A 106 15.70 6.26 -5.19
C GLU A 106 14.48 6.20 -6.12
N GLN A 107 14.24 7.12 -7.04
CA GLN A 107 15.17 7.67 -8.03
C GLN A 107 15.98 6.59 -8.74
N CYS A 108 15.33 5.84 -9.60
CA CYS A 108 15.70 6.01 -11.00
C CYS A 108 14.66 6.94 -11.62
N ASN A 109 15.10 7.85 -12.50
CA ASN A 109 14.21 8.59 -13.39
C ASN A 109 13.13 7.61 -13.88
N VAL A 110 11.86 7.84 -13.54
CA VAL A 110 10.76 7.10 -14.16
C VAL A 110 10.64 7.64 -15.59
N ALA A 111 11.62 7.34 -16.41
CA ALA A 111 11.70 7.65 -17.82
C ALA A 111 11.31 6.40 -18.59
N LEU A 112 10.23 6.53 -19.38
CA LEU A 112 9.83 5.70 -20.51
C LEU A 112 10.06 4.17 -20.40
N ARG A 113 9.27 3.50 -19.52
CA ARG A 113 9.04 2.02 -19.37
C ARG A 113 10.13 1.24 -18.61
N PRO A 114 9.84 0.13 -17.86
CA PRO A 114 8.59 -0.56 -17.47
C PRO A 114 8.12 -0.17 -16.03
N PRO A 115 7.01 -0.72 -15.48
CA PRO A 115 6.53 -0.35 -14.14
C PRO A 115 7.49 -0.74 -13.01
N CYS A 116 7.91 0.23 -12.20
CA CYS A 116 8.56 -0.02 -10.92
C CYS A 116 7.49 -0.45 -9.90
N VAL A 117 7.58 -1.69 -9.42
CA VAL A 117 6.76 -2.20 -8.32
C VAL A 117 7.44 -1.82 -7.01
N VAL A 118 6.88 -0.83 -6.30
CA VAL A 118 7.34 -0.49 -4.94
C VAL A 118 6.47 -1.29 -3.97
N GLY A 119 7.07 -2.32 -3.36
CA GLY A 119 6.47 -3.08 -2.27
C GLY A 119 6.97 -2.57 -0.92
N THR A 120 6.09 -2.10 -0.05
CA THR A 120 6.43 -1.76 1.34
C THR A 120 5.49 -2.48 2.30
N ASP A 121 6.05 -3.09 3.34
CA ASP A 121 5.25 -3.58 4.48
C ASP A 121 4.78 -2.37 5.30
N TRP A 122 3.46 -2.25 5.49
CA TRP A 122 2.86 -1.11 6.17
C TRP A 122 3.08 -1.26 7.68
N GLN A 123 3.95 -0.41 8.24
CA GLN A 123 4.20 -0.30 9.67
C GLN A 123 4.03 1.17 10.07
N PRO A 124 3.06 1.50 10.95
CA PRO A 124 2.93 2.85 11.47
C PRO A 124 4.15 3.22 12.30
N VAL A 125 4.57 4.49 12.26
CA VAL A 125 5.59 5.02 13.16
C VAL A 125 4.90 5.33 14.49
N GLY A 126 4.90 4.35 15.40
CA GLY A 126 4.32 4.43 16.74
C GLY A 126 5.18 3.68 17.74
#